data_AF-A0A374BJ64-F1
#
_entry.id   AF-A0A374BJ64-F1
#
_cell.length_a   1.000
_cell.length_b   1.000
_cell.length_c   1.000
_cell.angle_alpha   90.00
_cell.angle_beta   90.00
_cell.angle_gamma   90.00
#
_symmetry.space_group_name_H-M   'P 1'
#
loop_
_entity.id
_entity.type
_entity.pdbx_description
1 polymer ?
#
loop_
_entity_poly.entity_id
_entity_poly.type
_entity_poly.pdbx_seq_one_letter_code
_entity_poly.pdbx_strand_id
1 'polypeptide(L)' 'MADITDKKGKKLEWYKYVVKRYLRDILQDLANSKNQMERSYYETRYACQLDAFAKALNVRPKLLEKYIKK' A
#
# COMPACT_ATOMS: atom_id res chain seq x y z
N MET A 1 6.68 -12.50 5.08
CA MET A 1 5.62 -11.56 5.49
C MET A 1 4.70 -12.35 6.38
N ALA A 2 4.27 -11.81 7.53
CA ALA A 2 3.31 -12.50 8.39
C ALA A 2 2.07 -12.86 7.57
N ASP A 3 1.52 -14.06 7.78
CA ASP A 3 0.27 -14.47 7.17
C ASP A 3 -0.80 -13.44 7.53
N ILE A 4 -1.30 -12.71 6.53
CA ILE A 4 -2.36 -11.75 6.72
C ILE A 4 -3.63 -12.56 6.95
N THR A 5 -4.14 -12.56 8.18
CA THR A 5 -5.36 -13.25 8.56
C THR A 5 -6.43 -12.26 8.99
N ASP A 6 -7.68 -12.51 8.60
CA ASP A 6 -8.85 -11.83 9.14
C ASP A 6 -8.97 -12.08 10.66
N LYS A 7 -9.84 -11.33 11.35
CA LYS A 7 -10.25 -11.56 12.74
C LYS A 7 -10.72 -13.00 13.00
N LYS A 8 -11.18 -13.72 11.97
CA LYS A 8 -11.56 -15.14 12.03
C LYS A 8 -10.42 -16.12 11.72
N GLY A 9 -9.18 -15.65 11.59
CA GLY A 9 -8.00 -16.48 11.30
C GLY A 9 -7.91 -16.96 9.85
N LYS A 10 -8.80 -16.51 8.96
CA LYS A 10 -8.80 -16.91 7.55
C LYS A 10 -7.69 -16.18 6.81
N LYS A 11 -6.80 -16.91 6.11
CA LYS A 11 -5.75 -16.30 5.29
C LYS A 11 -6.37 -15.42 4.21
N LEU A 12 -6.07 -14.13 4.27
CA LEU A 12 -6.45 -13.12 3.29
C LEU A 12 -5.41 -13.09 2.15
N GLU A 13 -5.18 -14.25 1.54
CA GLU A 13 -4.31 -14.43 0.37
C GLU A 13 -4.63 -13.40 -0.71
N TRP A 14 -5.91 -13.14 -0.96
CA TRP A 14 -6.34 -12.18 -1.98
C TRP A 14 -6.04 -10.72 -1.61
N TYR A 15 -6.17 -10.38 -0.32
CA TYR A 15 -6.02 -9.01 0.17
C TYR A 15 -4.59 -8.48 -0.02
N LYS A 16 -3.58 -9.36 0.09
CA LYS A 16 -2.17 -8.98 -0.17
C LYS A 16 -1.94 -8.51 -1.61
N TYR A 17 -2.68 -9.07 -2.58
CA TYR A 17 -2.58 -8.69 -3.99
C TYR A 17 -3.33 -7.40 -4.28
N VAL A 18 -4.49 -7.19 -3.66
CA VAL A 18 -5.26 -5.94 -3.79
C VAL A 18 -4.50 -4.76 -3.22
N VAL A 19 -3.96 -4.89 -2.01
CA VAL A 19 -3.14 -3.83 -1.39
C VAL A 19 -1.92 -3.52 -2.25
N LYS A 20 -1.24 -4.56 -2.77
CA LYS A 20 -0.09 -4.38 -3.67
C LYS A 20 -0.47 -3.63 -4.94
N ARG A 21 -1.57 -4.03 -5.60
CA ARG A 21 -2.04 -3.39 -6.83
C ARG A 21 -2.41 -1.93 -6.58
N TYR A 22 -3.25 -1.68 -5.58
CA TYR A 22 -3.72 -0.33 -5.25
C TYR A 22 -2.56 0.64 -4.94
N LEU A 23 -1.58 0.20 -4.15
CA LEU A 23 -0.43 1.04 -3.83
C LEU A 23 0.52 1.23 -5.03
N ARG A 24 0.61 0.26 -5.95
CA ARG A 24 1.34 0.43 -7.21
C ARG A 24 0.65 1.39 -8.16
N ASP A 25 -0.68 1.35 -8.25
CA ASP A 25 -1.45 2.26 -9.09
C ASP A 25 -1.20 3.73 -8.65
N ILE A 26 -1.19 4.01 -7.34
CA ILE A 26 -0.84 5.34 -6.82
C ILE A 26 0.59 5.75 -7.19
N LEU A 27 1.56 4.84 -7.12
CA LEU A 27 2.94 5.13 -7.54
C LEU A 27 3.03 5.41 -9.04
N GLN A 28 2.22 4.74 -9.84
CA GLN A 28 2.14 4.96 -11.28
C GLN A 28 1.51 6.33 -11.60
N ASP A 29 0.46 6.72 -10.88
CA ASP A 29 -0.13 8.05 -10.98
C ASP A 29 0.86 9.14 -10.56
N LEU A 30 1.65 8.88 -9.51
CA LEU A 30 2.73 9.76 -9.06
C LEU A 30 3.82 9.93 -10.13
N ALA A 31 4.19 8.85 -10.83
CA ALA A 31 5.17 8.88 -11.92
C ALA A 31 4.63 9.62 -13.15
N ASN A 32 3.33 9.51 -13.41
CA ASN A 32 2.63 10.15 -14.54
C ASN A 32 2.18 11.59 -14.24
N SER A 33 2.41 12.09 -13.02
CA SER A 33 1.98 13.42 -12.59
C SER A 33 2.65 14.51 -13.44
N LYS A 34 1.85 15.46 -13.92
CA LYS A 34 2.29 16.51 -14.85
C LYS A 34 2.70 17.81 -14.15
N ASN A 35 2.30 17.97 -12.90
CA ASN A 35 2.58 19.17 -12.12
C ASN A 35 2.90 18.83 -10.65
N GLN A 36 3.44 19.83 -9.93
CA GLN A 36 3.86 19.67 -8.54
C GLN A 36 2.68 19.43 -7.58
N MET A 37 1.49 19.98 -7.90
CA MET A 37 0.29 19.80 -7.11
C MET A 37 -0.20 18.34 -7.12
N GLU A 38 -0.27 17.73 -8.31
CA GLU A 38 -0.59 16.31 -8.50
C GLU A 38 0.42 15.42 -7.77
N ARG A 39 1.72 15.73 -7.89
CA ARG A 39 2.75 14.99 -7.16
C ARG A 39 2.52 15.03 -5.65
N SER A 40 2.33 16.22 -5.09
CA SER A 40 2.10 16.38 -3.64
C SER A 40 0.83 15.66 -3.17
N TYR A 41 -0.22 15.66 -4.01
CA TYR A 41 -1.44 14.91 -3.76
C TYR A 41 -1.19 13.39 -3.70
N TYR A 42 -0.55 12.81 -4.72
CA TYR A 42 -0.31 11.36 -4.77
C TYR A 42 0.73 10.90 -3.73
N GLU A 43 1.73 11.71 -3.39
CA GLU A 43 2.67 11.43 -2.30
C GLU A 43 1.95 11.34 -0.95
N THR A 44 1.12 12.34 -0.63
CA THR A 44 0.36 12.37 0.62
C THR A 44 -0.62 11.19 0.69
N ARG A 45 -1.30 10.91 -0.43
CA ARG A 45 -2.23 9.79 -0.55
C ARG A 45 -1.51 8.45 -0.37
N TYR A 46 -0.35 8.26 -1.01
CA TYR A 46 0.45 7.04 -0.88
C TYR A 46 0.87 6.81 0.57
N ALA A 47 1.40 7.83 1.24
CA ALA A 47 1.85 7.73 2.63
C ALA A 47 0.71 7.37 3.59
N CYS A 48 -0.45 8.03 3.45
CA CYS A 48 -1.63 7.77 4.28
C CYS A 48 -2.17 6.34 4.08
N GLN A 49 -2.27 5.90 2.83
CA GLN A 49 -2.76 4.56 2.49
C GLN A 49 -1.80 3.46 2.94
N LEU A 50 -0.49 3.68 2.76
CA LEU A 50 0.54 2.75 3.21
C LEU A 50 0.46 2.54 4.73
N ASP A 51 0.29 3.61 5.51
CA ASP A 51 0.13 3.54 6.97
C ASP A 51 -1.18 2.85 7.38
N ALA A 52 -2.30 3.16 6.73
CA ALA A 52 -3.59 2.53 6.98
C ALA A 52 -3.55 1.01 6.73
N PHE A 53 -2.98 0.59 5.59
CA PHE A 53 -2.82 -0.83 5.30
C PHE A 53 -1.80 -1.49 6.23
N ALA A 54 -0.70 -0.83 6.56
CA ALA A 54 0.28 -1.36 7.51
C ALA A 54 -0.35 -1.65 8.88
N LYS A 55 -1.19 -0.74 9.38
CA LYS A 55 -1.97 -0.91 10.61
C LYS A 55 -2.98 -2.04 10.50
N ALA A 56 -3.78 -2.07 9.42
CA ALA A 56 -4.78 -3.11 9.21
C ALA A 56 -4.17 -4.52 9.10
N LEU A 57 -2.97 -4.60 8.55
CA LEU A 57 -2.20 -5.83 8.33
C LEU A 57 -1.27 -6.17 9.50
N ASN A 58 -1.21 -5.32 10.54
CA ASN A 58 -0.28 -5.41 11.66
C ASN A 58 1.18 -5.65 11.23
N VAL A 59 1.64 -4.90 10.23
CA VAL A 59 3.02 -4.95 9.71
C VAL A 59 3.65 -3.57 9.73
N ARG A 60 4.99 -3.54 9.79
CA ARG A 60 5.75 -2.29 9.71
C ARG A 60 5.58 -1.66 8.31
N PRO A 61 5.25 -0.36 8.19
CA PRO A 61 5.09 0.31 6.89
C PRO A 61 6.28 0.12 5.94
N LYS A 62 7.52 0.16 6.46
CA LYS A 62 8.75 -0.08 5.69
C LYS A 62 8.80 -1.48 5.05
N LEU A 63 8.26 -2.51 5.72
CA LEU A 63 8.21 -3.87 5.19
C LEU A 63 7.16 -3.99 4.07
N LEU A 64 6.02 -3.33 4.27
CA LEU A 64 4.95 -3.27 3.28
C LEU A 64 5.42 -2.52 2.03
N GLU A 65 6.11 -1.39 2.21
CA GLU A 65 6.71 -0.61 1.13
C GLU A 65 7.72 -1.43 0.32
N LYS A 66 8.61 -2.15 1.00
CA LYS A 66 9.58 -3.04 0.35
C LYS A 66 8.90 -4.14 -0.48
N TYR A 67 7.76 -4.66 -0.03
CA TYR A 67 6.99 -5.66 -0.75
C TYR A 67 6.30 -5.11 -2.01
N ILE A 68 5.86 -3.85 -1.98
CA ILE A 68 5.19 -3.19 -3.11
C ILE A 68 6.20 -2.90 -4.23
N LYS A 69 7.39 -2.41 -3.85
CA LYS A 69 8.50 -2.08 -4.77
C LYS A 69 9.22 -3.32 -5.34
N LYS A 70 9.04 -4.50 -4.73
CA LYS A 70 9.55 -5.78 -5.21
C LYS A 70 8.58 -6.42 -6.19
#